data_AF-A0A2V9Y6F2-F1
#
_entry.id   AF-A0A2V9Y6F2-F1
#
_cell.length_a   1.000
_cell.length_b   1.000
_cell.length_c   1.000
_cell.angle_alpha   90.00
_cell.angle_beta   90.00
_cell.angle_gamma   90.00
#
_symmetry.space_group_name_H-M   'P 1'
#
loop_
_entity.id
_entity.type
_entity.pdbx_description
1 polymer ?
#
loop_
_entity_poly.entity_id
_entity_poly.type
_entity_poly.pdbx_seq_one_letter_code
_entity_poly.pdbx_strand_id
1 'polypeptide(L)'
;MISVEHCPVCKGTDLRPFAMNRWSQQALHFAQARCEDCHVLIAQPQASDEELDRYYLNVYYQQKWPDPDAIWKYNPLAYGRYELPLMRKMWSTWPPPDSAETVEIGCGYGVMLEMLQNLGYKARGADPSARAIDYCHSRGLSAMIGKSPGLPWSPASFDLALALQVIEHMQDPLAFVHELVSLVKPGGVIVIATENAATSQYFAERVSARIRGRIPSFQTSPDHTFVFRAEHLKKMLLDAGCDEARTESYSYVPEHESLHWKAYKGFFRSIDRIRGHGEFLLAVGHRAVGDHVEDNDTYSWR
;
A
#
# COMPACT_ATOMS: atom_id res chain seq x y z
N MET A 1 14.18 -4.73 16.09
CA MET A 1 12.73 -4.52 16.31
C MET A 1 12.54 -3.36 17.27
N ILE A 2 11.49 -2.56 17.07
CA ILE A 2 11.18 -1.34 17.82
C ILE A 2 9.80 -1.52 18.45
N SER A 3 9.70 -1.30 19.76
CA SER A 3 8.39 -1.29 20.43
C SER A 3 7.69 0.03 20.15
N VAL A 4 6.44 -0.05 19.71
CA VAL A 4 5.62 1.12 19.42
C VAL A 4 4.88 1.54 20.69
N GLU A 5 5.22 2.69 21.24
CA GLU A 5 4.55 3.25 22.43
C GLU A 5 3.38 4.18 22.07
N HIS A 6 3.47 4.85 20.93
CA HIS A 6 2.47 5.78 20.42
C HIS A 6 2.10 5.37 18.99
N CYS A 7 0.81 5.46 18.64
CA CYS A 7 0.33 5.15 17.30
C CYS A 7 1.06 6.03 16.26
N PRO A 8 1.76 5.46 15.25
CA PRO A 8 2.48 6.26 14.27
C PRO A 8 1.57 7.16 13.42
N VAL A 9 0.29 6.77 13.28
CA VAL A 9 -0.73 7.44 12.45
C VAL A 9 -1.45 8.58 13.19
N CYS A 10 -1.90 8.36 14.44
CA CYS A 10 -2.69 9.34 15.18
C CYS A 10 -2.04 9.85 16.47
N LYS A 11 -0.86 9.34 16.82
CA LYS A 11 -0.12 9.61 18.08
C LYS A 11 -0.85 9.18 19.37
N GLY A 12 -1.99 8.51 19.26
CA GLY A 12 -2.73 7.91 20.37
C GLY A 12 -1.94 6.87 21.15
N THR A 13 -2.23 6.72 22.44
CA THR A 13 -1.47 5.87 23.38
C THR A 13 -2.16 4.56 23.73
N ASP A 14 -3.46 4.39 23.44
CA ASP A 14 -4.18 3.13 23.72
C ASP A 14 -3.97 2.14 22.56
N LEU A 15 -2.89 1.36 22.65
CA LEU A 15 -2.56 0.28 21.73
C LEU A 15 -2.88 -1.07 22.37
N ARG A 16 -3.87 -1.80 21.84
CA ARG A 16 -4.33 -3.07 22.41
C ARG A 16 -3.88 -4.27 21.57
N PRO A 17 -3.46 -5.38 22.18
CA PRO A 17 -3.19 -6.63 21.46
C PRO A 17 -4.40 -7.04 20.62
N PHE A 18 -4.16 -7.32 19.34
CA PHE A 18 -5.21 -7.62 18.37
C PHE A 18 -5.10 -9.05 17.85
N ALA A 19 -3.89 -9.49 17.49
CA ALA A 19 -3.65 -10.82 16.92
C ALA A 19 -2.17 -11.22 16.94
N MET A 20 -1.91 -12.47 16.60
CA MET A 20 -0.58 -12.96 16.24
C MET A 20 -0.48 -13.22 14.74
N ASN A 21 0.70 -13.00 14.16
CA ASN A 21 0.94 -13.36 12.76
C ASN A 21 1.22 -14.86 12.67
N ARG A 22 0.58 -15.53 11.68
CA ARG A 22 0.72 -16.98 11.49
C ARG A 22 2.15 -17.40 11.12
N TRP A 23 2.94 -16.50 10.55
CA TRP A 23 4.33 -16.72 10.10
C TRP A 23 5.36 -16.65 11.24
N SER A 24 5.01 -17.10 12.45
CA SER A 24 5.75 -16.77 13.68
C SER A 24 7.16 -17.34 13.81
N GLN A 25 7.57 -18.33 13.00
CA GLN A 25 8.89 -18.96 13.17
C GLN A 25 10.06 -18.17 12.54
N GLN A 26 9.79 -17.21 11.64
CA GLN A 26 10.82 -16.42 10.93
C GLN A 26 10.37 -14.99 10.57
N ALA A 27 9.20 -14.55 11.02
CA ALA A 27 8.66 -13.24 10.62
C ALA A 27 9.29 -12.07 11.38
N LEU A 28 9.59 -10.99 10.66
CA LEU A 28 9.98 -9.68 11.22
C LEU A 28 8.93 -9.14 12.19
N HIS A 29 7.65 -9.42 11.93
CA HIS A 29 6.52 -9.05 12.77
C HIS A 29 5.76 -10.32 13.20
N PHE A 30 5.68 -10.59 14.51
CA PHE A 30 5.02 -11.78 15.03
C PHE A 30 3.68 -11.49 15.75
N ALA A 31 3.39 -10.23 16.08
CA ALA A 31 2.14 -9.80 16.70
C ALA A 31 1.63 -8.49 16.10
N GLN A 32 0.33 -8.25 16.28
CA GLN A 32 -0.37 -7.05 15.85
C GLN A 32 -1.11 -6.41 17.02
N ALA A 33 -1.01 -5.10 17.12
CA ALA A 33 -1.81 -4.26 18.00
C ALA A 33 -2.79 -3.42 17.18
N ARG A 34 -3.89 -3.00 17.81
CA ARG A 34 -4.84 -2.04 17.27
C ARG A 34 -4.78 -0.77 18.09
N CYS A 35 -4.71 0.38 17.44
CA CYS A 35 -4.92 1.66 18.10
C CYS A 35 -6.42 1.85 18.40
N GLU A 36 -6.79 2.18 19.64
CA GLU A 36 -8.20 2.39 19.98
C GLU A 36 -8.72 3.78 19.57
N ASP A 37 -7.84 4.73 19.24
CA ASP A 37 -8.23 6.06 18.76
C ASP A 37 -8.55 6.07 17.26
N CYS A 38 -7.67 5.55 16.40
CA CYS A 38 -7.90 5.53 14.94
C CYS A 38 -8.23 4.16 14.36
N HIS A 39 -8.07 3.07 15.13
CA HIS A 39 -8.34 1.69 14.70
C HIS A 39 -7.41 1.11 13.62
N VAL A 40 -6.29 1.77 13.29
CA VAL A 40 -5.24 1.17 12.49
C VAL A 40 -4.66 -0.06 13.18
N LEU A 41 -4.34 -1.10 12.39
CA LEU A 41 -3.59 -2.25 12.88
C LEU A 41 -2.10 -2.04 12.60
N ILE A 42 -1.28 -2.35 13.60
CA ILE A 42 0.16 -2.08 13.59
C ILE A 42 0.88 -3.34 14.03
N ALA A 43 1.97 -3.69 13.36
CA ALA A 43 2.93 -4.67 13.85
C ALA A 43 3.48 -4.24 15.23
N GLN A 44 3.50 -5.15 16.19
CA GLN A 44 4.06 -4.91 17.52
C GLN A 44 4.90 -6.12 17.94
N PRO A 45 6.22 -5.99 18.07
CA PRO A 45 7.03 -4.82 17.71
C PRO A 45 7.10 -4.59 16.19
N GLN A 46 7.45 -3.37 15.79
CA GLN A 46 7.81 -3.06 14.40
C GLN A 46 9.26 -3.50 14.14
N ALA A 47 9.60 -3.68 12.87
CA ALA A 47 10.99 -3.86 12.45
C ALA A 47 11.65 -2.48 12.37
N SER A 48 12.95 -2.41 12.67
CA SER A 48 13.72 -1.20 12.37
C SER A 48 13.89 -1.05 10.85
N ASP A 49 14.29 0.15 10.41
CA ASP A 49 14.55 0.39 8.99
C ASP A 49 15.64 -0.55 8.45
N GLU A 50 16.69 -0.83 9.24
CA GLU A 50 17.76 -1.75 8.83
C GLU A 50 17.27 -3.20 8.72
N GLU A 51 16.30 -3.61 9.55
CA GLU A 51 15.70 -4.94 9.48
C GLU A 51 14.79 -5.07 8.26
N LEU A 52 13.95 -4.06 7.99
CA LEU A 52 13.12 -3.99 6.80
C LEU A 52 13.97 -3.99 5.53
N ASP A 53 15.02 -3.17 5.48
CA ASP A 53 15.95 -3.12 4.34
C ASP A 53 16.62 -4.47 4.11
N ARG A 54 17.10 -5.10 5.18
CA ARG A 54 17.73 -6.43 5.08
C ARG A 54 16.75 -7.46 4.56
N TYR A 55 15.51 -7.47 5.02
CA TYR A 55 14.50 -8.42 4.54
C TYR A 55 14.12 -8.13 3.09
N TYR A 56 13.92 -6.86 2.72
CA TYR A 56 13.52 -6.50 1.38
C TYR A 56 14.59 -6.87 0.35
N LEU A 57 15.86 -6.56 0.67
CA LEU A 57 17.00 -6.85 -0.21
C LEU A 57 17.38 -8.34 -0.27
N ASN A 58 17.23 -9.09 0.84
CA ASN A 58 17.74 -10.47 0.94
C ASN A 58 16.66 -11.56 0.94
N VAL A 59 15.41 -11.22 1.17
CA VAL A 59 14.31 -12.19 1.31
C VAL A 59 13.21 -11.90 0.31
N TYR A 60 12.73 -10.65 0.22
CA TYR A 60 11.60 -10.31 -0.64
C TYR A 60 11.89 -10.63 -2.11
N TYR A 61 12.94 -10.05 -2.70
CA TYR A 61 13.27 -10.29 -4.11
C TYR A 61 14.10 -11.55 -4.37
N GLN A 62 14.73 -12.14 -3.35
CA GLN A 62 15.58 -13.32 -3.54
C GLN A 62 14.86 -14.65 -3.26
N GLN A 63 13.86 -14.65 -2.37
CA GLN A 63 13.21 -15.87 -1.91
C GLN A 63 11.70 -15.85 -2.14
N LYS A 64 11.03 -14.73 -1.80
CA LYS A 64 9.57 -14.60 -1.94
C LYS A 64 9.17 -14.36 -3.40
N TRP A 65 9.92 -13.51 -4.10
CA TRP A 65 9.67 -13.11 -5.49
C TRP A 65 10.93 -13.21 -6.36
N PRO A 66 11.53 -14.41 -6.47
CA PRO A 66 12.80 -14.62 -7.16
C PRO A 66 12.68 -14.52 -8.68
N ASP A 67 11.52 -14.85 -9.24
CA ASP A 67 11.30 -14.96 -10.67
C ASP A 67 10.54 -13.72 -11.20
N PRO A 68 11.23 -12.73 -11.79
CA PRO A 68 10.59 -11.57 -12.36
C PRO A 68 9.69 -11.94 -13.55
N ASP A 69 10.02 -12.96 -14.34
CA ASP A 69 9.21 -13.35 -15.50
C ASP A 69 7.85 -13.93 -15.07
N ALA A 70 7.81 -14.65 -13.95
CA ALA A 70 6.55 -15.07 -13.34
C ALA A 70 5.69 -13.87 -12.89
N ILE A 71 6.30 -12.86 -12.28
CA ILE A 71 5.58 -11.62 -11.90
C ILE A 71 5.00 -10.94 -13.12
N TRP A 72 5.79 -10.82 -14.18
CA TRP A 72 5.39 -10.25 -15.46
C TRP A 72 4.34 -11.09 -16.19
N LYS A 73 4.21 -12.38 -15.89
CA LYS A 73 3.14 -13.22 -16.43
C LYS A 73 1.79 -12.98 -15.73
N TYR A 74 1.79 -12.77 -14.42
CA TYR A 74 0.55 -12.75 -13.62
C TYR A 74 0.08 -11.35 -13.21
N ASN A 75 0.99 -10.41 -12.95
CA ASN A 75 0.63 -9.07 -12.49
C ASN A 75 -0.05 -8.20 -13.56
N PRO A 76 0.30 -8.25 -14.86
CA PRO A 76 -0.45 -7.49 -15.87
C PRO A 76 -1.93 -7.87 -15.94
N LEU A 77 -2.26 -9.13 -15.65
CA LEU A 77 -3.67 -9.57 -15.58
C LEU A 77 -4.37 -8.96 -14.36
N ALA A 78 -3.73 -8.96 -13.19
CA ALA A 78 -4.30 -8.35 -11.99
C ALA A 78 -4.43 -6.82 -12.14
N TYR A 79 -3.35 -6.14 -12.51
CA TYR A 79 -3.31 -4.70 -12.73
C TYR A 79 -4.26 -4.28 -13.84
N GLY A 80 -4.19 -4.92 -15.00
CA GLY A 80 -5.01 -4.58 -16.17
C GLY A 80 -6.50 -4.88 -15.98
N ARG A 81 -6.86 -5.89 -15.18
CA ARG A 81 -8.26 -6.26 -14.95
C ARG A 81 -8.91 -5.52 -13.80
N TYR A 82 -8.15 -5.14 -12.78
CA TYR A 82 -8.70 -4.61 -11.53
C TYR A 82 -8.19 -3.21 -11.19
N GLU A 83 -6.87 -3.05 -10.99
CA GLU A 83 -6.32 -1.80 -10.46
C GLU A 83 -6.36 -0.67 -11.48
N LEU A 84 -5.77 -0.86 -12.66
CA LEU A 84 -5.68 0.17 -13.69
C LEU A 84 -7.06 0.67 -14.16
N PRO A 85 -8.08 -0.19 -14.42
CA PRO A 85 -9.42 0.28 -14.72
C PRO A 85 -10.06 1.07 -13.57
N LEU A 86 -9.86 0.63 -12.32
CA LEU A 86 -10.41 1.31 -11.15
C LEU A 86 -9.73 2.66 -10.93
N MET A 87 -8.41 2.72 -11.03
CA MET A 87 -7.62 3.96 -11.02
C MET A 87 -8.14 4.94 -12.08
N ARG A 88 -8.30 4.46 -13.32
CA ARG A 88 -8.84 5.28 -14.42
C ARG A 88 -10.24 5.79 -14.15
N LYS A 89 -11.11 4.96 -13.59
CA LYS A 89 -12.44 5.36 -13.16
C LYS A 89 -12.35 6.45 -12.08
N MET A 90 -11.53 6.27 -11.06
CA MET A 90 -11.44 7.18 -9.92
C MET A 90 -10.83 8.53 -10.29
N TRP A 91 -9.69 8.54 -10.98
CA TRP A 91 -9.07 9.79 -11.41
C TRP A 91 -9.73 10.41 -12.63
N SER A 92 -10.78 9.82 -13.22
CA SER A 92 -11.50 10.45 -14.34
C SER A 92 -12.13 11.79 -13.98
N THR A 93 -12.28 12.07 -12.68
CA THR A 93 -12.67 13.38 -12.17
C THR A 93 -11.55 14.42 -12.30
N TRP A 94 -10.30 13.96 -12.26
CA TRP A 94 -9.07 14.76 -12.40
C TRP A 94 -8.13 14.07 -13.38
N PRO A 95 -8.52 13.96 -14.65
CA PRO A 95 -7.79 13.11 -15.58
C PRO A 95 -6.35 13.63 -15.73
N PRO A 96 -5.33 12.79 -15.50
CA PRO A 96 -3.96 13.16 -15.83
C PRO A 96 -3.86 13.49 -17.33
N PRO A 97 -3.00 14.43 -17.73
CA PRO A 97 -2.82 14.78 -19.14
C PRO A 97 -2.33 13.58 -19.97
N ASP A 98 -2.63 13.57 -21.27
CA ASP A 98 -2.35 12.43 -22.17
C ASP A 98 -0.87 11.98 -22.21
N SER A 99 0.06 12.86 -21.84
CA SER A 99 1.49 12.56 -21.71
C SER A 99 2.05 12.97 -20.34
N ALA A 100 1.27 12.69 -19.29
CA ALA A 100 1.63 12.95 -17.90
C ALA A 100 3.05 12.46 -17.56
N GLU A 101 3.80 13.32 -16.87
CA GLU A 101 4.99 12.94 -16.13
C GLU A 101 4.53 12.11 -14.93
N THR A 102 4.87 10.82 -14.91
CA THR A 102 4.34 9.88 -13.92
C THR A 102 5.46 9.25 -13.12
N VAL A 103 5.25 9.09 -11.81
CA VAL A 103 6.16 8.34 -10.93
C VAL A 103 5.46 7.19 -10.24
N GLU A 104 6.14 6.05 -10.13
CA GLU A 104 5.74 4.93 -9.26
C GLU A 104 6.81 4.71 -8.19
N ILE A 105 6.42 4.84 -6.92
CA ILE A 105 7.27 4.52 -5.77
C ILE A 105 7.04 3.07 -5.40
N GLY A 106 8.12 2.31 -5.21
CA GLY A 106 8.07 0.84 -5.05
C GLY A 106 7.71 0.14 -6.36
N CYS A 107 8.31 0.56 -7.47
CA CYS A 107 7.95 0.06 -8.81
C CYS A 107 8.27 -1.43 -9.03
N GLY A 108 9.07 -2.04 -8.14
CA GLY A 108 9.55 -3.41 -8.27
C GLY A 108 10.09 -3.72 -9.64
N TYR A 109 9.66 -4.84 -10.23
CA TYR A 109 10.11 -5.26 -11.56
C TYR A 109 9.50 -4.46 -12.72
N GLY A 110 8.73 -3.39 -12.47
CA GLY A 110 8.35 -2.39 -13.49
C GLY A 110 7.08 -2.71 -14.30
N VAL A 111 6.23 -3.64 -13.83
CA VAL A 111 5.02 -4.04 -14.57
C VAL A 111 4.09 -2.86 -14.81
N MET A 112 3.80 -2.07 -13.77
CA MET A 112 2.91 -0.91 -13.90
C MET A 112 3.58 0.21 -14.71
N LEU A 113 4.89 0.44 -14.58
CA LEU A 113 5.64 1.37 -15.43
C LEU A 113 5.41 1.08 -16.93
N GLU A 114 5.55 -0.18 -17.36
CA GLU A 114 5.32 -0.53 -18.77
C GLU A 114 3.85 -0.31 -19.18
N MET A 115 2.90 -0.70 -18.33
CA MET A 115 1.49 -0.47 -18.59
C MET A 115 1.17 1.02 -18.76
N LEU A 116 1.75 1.89 -17.94
CA LEU A 116 1.59 3.35 -18.05
C LEU A 116 2.26 3.90 -19.31
N GLN A 117 3.45 3.41 -19.67
CA GLN A 117 4.12 3.79 -20.92
C GLN A 117 3.31 3.38 -22.16
N ASN A 118 2.72 2.18 -22.16
CA ASN A 118 1.83 1.70 -23.21
C ASN A 118 0.54 2.54 -23.36
N LEU A 119 0.17 3.29 -22.31
CA LEU A 119 -0.93 4.25 -22.35
C LEU A 119 -0.49 5.66 -22.80
N GLY A 120 0.79 5.89 -23.05
CA GLY A 120 1.35 7.18 -23.49
C GLY A 120 1.93 8.05 -22.38
N TYR A 121 1.94 7.58 -21.12
CA TYR A 121 2.54 8.34 -20.01
C TYR A 121 4.06 8.22 -19.98
N LYS A 122 4.71 9.26 -19.44
CA LYS A 122 6.15 9.28 -19.21
C LYS A 122 6.44 8.75 -17.81
N ALA A 123 6.34 7.44 -17.67
CA ALA A 123 6.47 6.77 -16.37
C ALA A 123 7.93 6.54 -15.97
N ARG A 124 8.24 6.90 -14.72
CA ARG A 124 9.52 6.67 -14.02
C ARG A 124 9.28 5.93 -12.72
N GLY A 125 10.21 5.07 -12.30
CA GLY A 125 10.07 4.32 -11.04
C GLY A 125 11.23 4.51 -10.06
N ALA A 126 10.96 4.29 -8.78
CA ALA A 126 11.99 4.05 -7.77
C ALA A 126 11.68 2.79 -6.96
N ASP A 127 12.72 2.03 -6.65
CA ASP A 127 12.66 0.86 -5.77
C ASP A 127 14.01 0.70 -5.06
N PRO A 128 14.07 0.30 -3.79
CA PRO A 128 15.36 0.09 -3.11
C PRO A 128 16.13 -1.14 -3.64
N SER A 129 15.50 -2.04 -4.39
CA SER A 129 16.12 -3.26 -4.90
C SER A 129 16.89 -3.03 -6.20
N ALA A 130 18.22 -3.10 -6.13
CA ALA A 130 19.09 -3.10 -7.31
C ALA A 130 18.68 -4.17 -8.33
N ARG A 131 18.34 -5.37 -7.87
CA ARG A 131 17.87 -6.48 -8.73
C ARG A 131 16.61 -6.09 -9.51
N ALA A 132 15.66 -5.43 -8.85
CA ALA A 132 14.42 -5.03 -9.49
C ALA A 132 14.66 -3.94 -10.55
N ILE A 133 15.52 -2.97 -10.21
CA ILE A 133 15.91 -1.88 -11.10
C ILE A 133 16.70 -2.38 -12.32
N ASP A 134 17.64 -3.31 -12.14
CA ASP A 134 18.39 -3.93 -13.25
C ASP A 134 17.43 -4.62 -14.24
N TYR A 135 16.39 -5.29 -13.72
CA TYR A 135 15.37 -5.91 -14.55
C TYR A 135 14.56 -4.84 -15.31
N CYS A 136 14.13 -3.77 -14.65
CA CYS A 136 13.48 -2.63 -15.31
C CYS A 136 14.34 -2.09 -16.47
N HIS A 137 15.64 -1.89 -16.26
CA HIS A 137 16.57 -1.42 -17.29
C HIS A 137 16.69 -2.41 -18.46
N SER A 138 16.75 -3.72 -18.18
CA SER A 138 16.76 -4.75 -19.23
C SER A 138 15.51 -4.75 -20.11
N ARG A 139 14.40 -4.21 -19.61
CA ARG A 139 13.12 -4.03 -20.31
C ARG A 139 12.99 -2.65 -20.95
N GLY A 140 14.00 -1.78 -20.85
CA GLY A 140 13.98 -0.42 -21.37
C GLY A 140 13.16 0.57 -20.54
N LEU A 141 12.82 0.22 -19.30
CA LEU A 141 12.04 1.07 -18.40
C LEU A 141 12.95 2.06 -17.66
N SER A 142 12.44 3.28 -17.43
CA SER A 142 13.15 4.31 -16.66
C SER A 142 12.89 4.11 -15.18
N ALA A 143 13.85 3.55 -14.44
CA ALA A 143 13.76 3.39 -13.00
C ALA A 143 15.09 3.67 -12.30
N MET A 144 15.07 3.99 -11.01
CA MET A 144 16.26 4.24 -10.22
C MET A 144 16.24 3.53 -8.86
N ILE A 145 17.42 3.21 -8.34
CA ILE A 145 17.55 2.69 -6.98
C ILE A 145 17.30 3.83 -5.99
N GLY A 146 16.30 3.70 -5.13
CA GLY A 146 15.96 4.71 -4.15
C GLY A 146 14.94 4.23 -3.13
N LYS A 147 15.06 4.73 -1.89
CA LYS A 147 14.13 4.48 -0.80
C LYS A 147 13.39 5.77 -0.48
N SER A 148 12.10 5.64 -0.22
CA SER A 148 11.24 6.72 0.27
C SER A 148 11.07 6.57 1.78
N PRO A 149 11.04 7.68 2.56
CA PRO A 149 11.26 9.06 2.12
C PRO A 149 12.73 9.38 1.84
N GLY A 150 13.00 10.45 1.09
CA GLY A 150 14.34 10.93 0.73
C GLY A 150 14.71 10.75 -0.74
N LEU A 151 13.73 10.63 -1.64
CA LEU A 151 14.00 10.45 -3.07
C LEU A 151 14.54 11.75 -3.71
N PRO A 152 15.50 11.67 -4.64
CA PRO A 152 16.22 12.84 -5.15
C PRO A 152 15.43 13.62 -6.23
N TRP A 153 14.13 13.39 -6.35
CA TRP A 153 13.29 14.11 -7.29
C TRP A 153 12.89 15.46 -6.72
N SER A 154 12.93 16.49 -7.57
CA SER A 154 12.47 17.81 -7.18
C SER A 154 10.97 17.78 -6.85
N PRO A 155 10.52 18.55 -5.84
CA PRO A 155 9.10 18.75 -5.60
C PRO A 155 8.39 19.23 -6.87
N ALA A 156 7.12 18.88 -7.01
CA ALA A 156 6.28 19.27 -8.13
C ALA A 156 6.84 18.89 -9.53
N SER A 157 7.41 17.69 -9.65
CA SER A 157 7.95 17.17 -10.91
C SER A 157 6.97 16.34 -11.74
N PHE A 158 5.92 15.79 -11.11
CA PHE A 158 5.05 14.80 -11.73
C PHE A 158 3.59 15.29 -11.76
N ASP A 159 2.85 14.90 -12.80
CA ASP A 159 1.40 15.11 -12.89
C ASP A 159 0.62 13.98 -12.19
N LEU A 160 1.24 12.80 -12.06
CA LEU A 160 0.66 11.60 -11.45
C LEU A 160 1.71 10.85 -10.63
N ALA A 161 1.40 10.48 -9.39
CA ALA A 161 2.21 9.56 -8.60
C ALA A 161 1.42 8.34 -8.14
N LEU A 162 2.07 7.18 -8.13
CA LEU A 162 1.53 5.90 -7.70
C LEU A 162 2.39 5.31 -6.58
N ALA A 163 1.75 4.65 -5.63
CA ALA A 163 2.38 3.75 -4.67
C ALA A 163 1.46 2.55 -4.44
N LEU A 164 1.80 1.39 -5.03
CA LEU A 164 0.95 0.21 -5.02
C LEU A 164 1.57 -0.88 -4.15
N GLN A 165 0.89 -1.27 -3.07
CA GLN A 165 1.38 -2.24 -2.08
C GLN A 165 2.73 -1.81 -1.47
N VAL A 166 2.82 -0.55 -1.03
CA VAL A 166 4.05 0.05 -0.49
C VAL A 166 3.83 0.61 0.91
N ILE A 167 2.75 1.38 1.10
CA ILE A 167 2.52 2.14 2.34
C ILE A 167 2.43 1.25 3.59
N GLU A 168 1.94 0.02 3.45
CA GLU A 168 1.86 -1.00 4.51
C GLU A 168 3.22 -1.42 5.06
N HIS A 169 4.29 -1.25 4.28
CA HIS A 169 5.65 -1.62 4.65
C HIS A 169 6.43 -0.49 5.31
N MET A 170 5.96 0.75 5.16
CA MET A 170 6.66 1.93 5.67
C MET A 170 6.71 1.93 7.19
N GLN A 171 7.80 2.43 7.76
CA GLN A 171 7.90 2.68 9.20
C GLN A 171 7.16 3.97 9.59
N ASP A 172 7.34 5.03 8.79
CA ASP A 172 6.59 6.29 8.91
C ASP A 172 5.69 6.50 7.68
N PRO A 173 4.42 6.07 7.74
CA PRO A 173 3.49 6.22 6.62
C PRO A 173 3.08 7.68 6.38
N LEU A 174 3.18 8.55 7.38
CA LEU A 174 2.83 9.97 7.20
C LEU A 174 3.92 10.68 6.40
N ALA A 175 5.18 10.52 6.79
CA ALA A 175 6.32 11.07 6.05
C ALA A 175 6.33 10.57 4.58
N PHE A 176 5.99 9.30 4.37
CA PHE A 176 5.82 8.72 3.04
C PHE A 176 4.76 9.44 2.20
N VAL A 177 3.54 9.61 2.74
CA VAL A 177 2.44 10.27 2.03
C VAL A 177 2.77 11.74 1.75
N HIS A 178 3.41 12.44 2.69
CA HIS A 178 3.88 13.81 2.46
C HIS A 178 4.89 13.90 1.31
N GLU A 179 5.89 13.01 1.26
CA GLU A 179 6.82 12.99 0.12
C GLU A 179 6.05 12.75 -1.18
N LEU A 180 5.18 11.73 -1.22
CA LEU A 180 4.41 11.38 -2.42
C LEU A 180 3.58 12.56 -2.94
N VAL A 181 2.87 13.28 -2.06
CA VAL A 181 2.11 14.47 -2.46
C VAL A 181 3.05 15.60 -2.89
N SER A 182 4.18 15.80 -2.21
CA SER A 182 5.14 16.88 -2.54
C SER A 182 5.71 16.77 -3.96
N LEU A 183 5.89 15.54 -4.47
CA LEU A 183 6.39 15.25 -5.81
C LEU A 183 5.41 15.67 -6.94
N VAL A 184 4.13 15.90 -6.63
CA VAL A 184 3.02 15.76 -7.60
C VAL A 184 2.44 17.03 -8.24
N LYS A 185 3.06 18.20 -8.30
CA LYS A 185 2.45 19.42 -8.94
C LYS A 185 1.06 19.85 -8.38
N PRO A 186 0.82 21.15 -8.19
CA PRO A 186 -0.53 21.61 -7.90
C PRO A 186 -1.51 21.17 -9.01
N GLY A 187 -2.63 20.55 -8.64
CA GLY A 187 -3.61 19.96 -9.57
C GLY A 187 -3.29 18.55 -10.08
N GLY A 188 -2.18 17.94 -9.63
CA GLY A 188 -1.82 16.56 -9.99
C GLY A 188 -2.56 15.51 -9.16
N VAL A 189 -2.39 14.24 -9.53
CA VAL A 189 -3.09 13.10 -8.94
C VAL A 189 -2.14 12.17 -8.18
N ILE A 190 -2.57 11.71 -7.01
CA ILE A 190 -1.87 10.72 -6.20
C ILE A 190 -2.72 9.46 -6.13
N VAL A 191 -2.10 8.29 -6.29
CA VAL A 191 -2.74 6.98 -6.15
C VAL A 191 -1.99 6.13 -5.14
N ILE A 192 -2.70 5.60 -4.14
CA ILE A 192 -2.16 4.67 -3.16
C ILE A 192 -3.03 3.41 -3.14
N ALA A 193 -2.43 2.23 -3.26
CA ALA A 193 -3.11 0.96 -3.07
C ALA A 193 -2.46 0.14 -1.95
N THR A 194 -3.26 -0.56 -1.15
CA THR A 194 -2.79 -1.37 -0.01
C THR A 194 -3.85 -2.39 0.41
N GLU A 195 -3.52 -3.28 1.34
CA GLU A 195 -4.48 -4.22 1.94
C GLU A 195 -5.56 -3.52 2.79
N ASN A 196 -6.75 -4.12 2.84
CA ASN A 196 -7.87 -3.61 3.64
C ASN A 196 -8.03 -4.36 4.97
N ALA A 197 -7.96 -3.65 6.10
CA ALA A 197 -8.24 -4.21 7.43
C ALA A 197 -9.74 -4.46 7.68
N ALA A 198 -10.63 -3.95 6.84
CA ALA A 198 -12.09 -4.06 7.01
C ALA A 198 -12.71 -5.35 6.43
N THR A 199 -11.91 -6.33 6.00
CA THR A 199 -12.46 -7.55 5.37
C THR A 199 -13.17 -8.45 6.38
N SER A 200 -14.18 -9.15 5.90
CA SER A 200 -14.94 -10.15 6.67
C SER A 200 -14.07 -11.34 7.07
N GLN A 201 -12.95 -11.58 6.38
CA GLN A 201 -11.96 -12.57 6.76
C GLN A 201 -11.34 -12.23 8.13
N TYR A 202 -10.91 -10.97 8.34
CA TYR A 202 -10.39 -10.51 9.63
C TYR A 202 -11.44 -10.70 10.74
N PHE A 203 -12.69 -10.33 10.46
CA PHE A 203 -13.78 -10.50 11.43
C PHE A 203 -14.03 -11.97 11.78
N ALA A 204 -14.13 -12.84 10.78
CA ALA A 204 -14.43 -14.25 10.97
C ALA A 204 -13.33 -14.99 11.73
N GLU A 205 -12.06 -14.73 11.42
CA GLU A 205 -10.93 -15.31 12.16
C GLU A 205 -10.94 -14.88 13.64
N ARG A 206 -11.32 -13.63 13.96
CA ARG A 206 -11.45 -13.17 15.36
C ARG A 206 -12.56 -13.88 16.10
N VAL A 207 -13.74 -13.96 15.49
CA VAL A 207 -14.90 -14.63 16.09
C VAL A 207 -14.56 -16.11 16.31
N SER A 208 -13.97 -16.76 15.31
CA SER A 208 -13.57 -18.15 15.37
C SER A 208 -12.53 -18.41 16.46
N ALA A 209 -11.49 -17.59 16.53
CA ALA A 209 -10.46 -17.71 17.56
C ALA A 209 -11.04 -17.49 18.96
N ARG A 210 -11.90 -16.49 19.14
CA ARG A 210 -12.59 -16.21 20.41
C ARG A 210 -13.44 -17.39 20.87
N ILE A 211 -14.24 -17.99 19.97
CA ILE A 211 -15.06 -19.18 20.27
C ILE A 211 -14.18 -20.36 20.70
N ARG A 212 -13.00 -20.52 20.09
CA ARG A 212 -12.05 -21.60 20.41
C ARG A 212 -11.13 -21.29 21.60
N GLY A 213 -11.27 -20.14 22.26
CA GLY A 213 -10.36 -19.71 23.33
C GLY A 213 -8.92 -19.49 22.85
N ARG A 214 -8.73 -19.11 21.58
CA ARG A 214 -7.41 -18.88 20.95
C ARG A 214 -7.21 -17.41 20.65
N ILE A 215 -5.96 -17.00 20.55
CA ILE A 215 -5.57 -15.70 20.00
C ILE A 215 -5.85 -15.73 18.49
N PRO A 216 -6.49 -14.70 17.90
CA PRO A 216 -6.66 -14.61 16.46
C PRO A 216 -5.30 -14.69 15.76
N SER A 217 -5.24 -15.47 14.68
CA SER A 217 -4.07 -15.53 13.81
C SER A 217 -4.42 -14.93 12.46
N PHE A 218 -3.68 -13.93 12.00
CA PHE A 218 -3.84 -13.40 10.66
C PHE A 218 -2.65 -13.75 9.78
N GLN A 219 -2.93 -13.83 8.48
CA GLN A 219 -1.96 -14.07 7.44
C GLN A 219 -1.72 -12.76 6.71
N THR A 220 -1.07 -11.81 7.38
CA THR A 220 -0.37 -10.72 6.69
C THR A 220 1.02 -11.19 6.32
N SER A 221 1.63 -10.54 5.33
CA SER A 221 3.04 -10.79 5.02
C SER A 221 3.91 -10.40 6.22
N PRO A 222 5.03 -11.11 6.49
CA PRO A 222 5.94 -10.79 7.59
C PRO A 222 6.45 -9.36 7.64
N ASP A 223 6.39 -8.64 6.52
CA ASP A 223 6.85 -7.29 6.26
C ASP A 223 5.75 -6.22 6.27
N HIS A 224 4.49 -6.57 6.59
CA HIS A 224 3.41 -5.58 6.71
C HIS A 224 3.45 -4.96 8.10
N THR A 225 4.00 -3.74 8.17
CA THR A 225 4.06 -2.91 9.38
C THR A 225 2.68 -2.39 9.76
N PHE A 226 1.84 -2.08 8.77
CA PHE A 226 0.49 -1.54 8.96
C PHE A 226 -0.56 -2.31 8.17
N VAL A 227 -1.80 -2.34 8.68
CA VAL A 227 -2.99 -2.69 7.89
C VAL A 227 -4.00 -1.58 8.03
N PHE A 228 -4.30 -0.93 6.92
CA PHE A 228 -5.09 0.30 6.88
C PHE A 228 -6.57 0.06 6.65
N ARG A 229 -7.35 1.11 6.85
CA ARG A 229 -8.74 1.25 6.41
C ARG A 229 -8.84 2.46 5.47
N ALA A 230 -9.91 2.53 4.70
CA ALA A 230 -10.13 3.60 3.73
C ALA A 230 -9.99 5.00 4.36
N GLU A 231 -10.52 5.18 5.57
CA GLU A 231 -10.50 6.45 6.29
C GLU A 231 -9.09 6.92 6.59
N HIS A 232 -8.15 5.98 6.84
CA HIS A 232 -6.75 6.31 7.08
C HIS A 232 -6.11 6.93 5.86
N LEU A 233 -6.22 6.26 4.70
CA LEU A 233 -5.61 6.74 3.45
C LEU A 233 -6.23 8.07 3.03
N LYS A 234 -7.55 8.19 3.14
CA LYS A 234 -8.27 9.43 2.81
C LYS A 234 -7.76 10.59 3.68
N LYS A 235 -7.71 10.40 4.99
CA LYS A 235 -7.26 11.45 5.91
C LYS A 235 -5.79 11.81 5.68
N MET A 236 -4.90 10.82 5.53
CA MET A 236 -3.48 11.07 5.25
C MET A 236 -3.27 11.88 3.96
N LEU A 237 -4.03 11.60 2.90
CA LEU A 237 -3.95 12.37 1.65
C LEU A 237 -4.41 13.82 1.84
N LEU A 238 -5.52 14.04 2.55
CA LEU A 238 -6.05 15.37 2.83
C LEU A 238 -5.08 16.18 3.70
N ASP A 239 -4.60 15.59 4.80
CA ASP A 239 -3.65 16.22 5.72
C ASP A 239 -2.30 16.55 5.02
N ALA A 240 -1.94 15.78 3.99
CA ALA A 240 -0.72 15.99 3.21
C ALA A 240 -0.83 17.06 2.11
N GLY A 241 -2.00 17.70 1.93
CA GLY A 241 -2.22 18.78 0.96
C GLY A 241 -3.05 18.41 -0.26
N CYS A 242 -3.82 17.33 -0.22
CA CYS A 242 -4.90 17.10 -1.17
C CYS A 242 -6.14 17.90 -0.77
N ASP A 243 -6.78 18.58 -1.73
CA ASP A 243 -8.07 19.25 -1.50
C ASP A 243 -9.25 18.27 -1.55
N GLU A 244 -9.11 17.19 -2.31
CA GLU A 244 -10.06 16.09 -2.36
C GLU A 244 -9.36 14.73 -2.36
N ALA A 245 -9.95 13.77 -1.66
CA ALA A 245 -9.48 12.39 -1.65
C ALA A 245 -10.66 11.41 -1.69
N ARG A 246 -10.54 10.37 -2.51
CA ARG A 246 -11.54 9.32 -2.71
C ARG A 246 -10.93 7.96 -2.43
N THR A 247 -11.75 7.05 -1.94
CA THR A 247 -11.32 5.67 -1.68
C THR A 247 -12.34 4.70 -2.23
N GLU A 248 -11.87 3.67 -2.90
CA GLU A 248 -12.64 2.52 -3.34
C GLU A 248 -11.97 1.25 -2.79
N SER A 249 -12.67 0.13 -2.88
CA SER A 249 -12.09 -1.15 -2.52
C SER A 249 -12.39 -2.20 -3.59
N TYR A 250 -11.49 -3.16 -3.74
CA TYR A 250 -11.58 -4.19 -4.77
C TYR A 250 -11.05 -5.52 -4.23
N SER A 251 -11.38 -6.60 -4.92
CA SER A 251 -10.90 -7.94 -4.59
C SER A 251 -10.62 -8.69 -5.88
N TYR A 252 -9.56 -9.48 -5.88
CA TYR A 252 -9.30 -10.46 -6.92
C TYR A 252 -8.82 -11.76 -6.31
N VAL A 253 -9.07 -12.86 -7.00
CA VAL A 253 -8.61 -14.19 -6.59
C VAL A 253 -7.50 -14.58 -7.56
N PRO A 254 -6.24 -14.72 -7.10
CA PRO A 254 -5.15 -15.07 -7.99
C PRO A 254 -5.42 -16.41 -8.68
N GLU A 255 -5.18 -16.48 -10.00
CA GLU A 255 -5.52 -17.66 -10.80
C GLU A 255 -4.64 -18.87 -10.49
N HIS A 256 -3.46 -18.67 -9.90
CA HIS A 256 -2.51 -19.74 -9.57
C HIS A 256 -2.82 -20.45 -8.24
N GLU A 257 -3.81 -19.98 -7.48
CA GLU A 257 -4.11 -20.52 -6.16
C GLU A 257 -4.84 -21.87 -6.18
N SER A 258 -4.71 -22.63 -5.09
CA SER A 258 -5.39 -23.93 -4.93
C SER A 258 -6.92 -23.79 -5.01
N LEU A 259 -7.61 -24.83 -5.48
CA LEU A 259 -9.08 -24.80 -5.60
C LEU A 259 -9.78 -24.53 -4.26
N HIS A 260 -9.27 -25.13 -3.18
CA HIS A 260 -9.75 -24.88 -1.82
C HIS A 260 -9.60 -23.41 -1.43
N TRP A 261 -8.44 -22.81 -1.68
CA TRP A 261 -8.19 -21.40 -1.36
C TRP A 261 -9.07 -20.47 -2.19
N LYS A 262 -9.26 -20.77 -3.48
CA LYS A 262 -10.19 -20.05 -4.36
C LYS A 262 -11.62 -20.10 -3.83
N ALA A 263 -12.09 -21.25 -3.34
CA ALA A 263 -13.42 -21.39 -2.75
C ALA A 263 -13.55 -20.59 -1.45
N TYR A 264 -12.55 -20.68 -0.55
CA TYR A 264 -12.50 -19.92 0.69
C TYR A 264 -12.52 -18.41 0.44
N LYS A 265 -11.62 -17.91 -0.42
CA LYS A 265 -11.56 -16.49 -0.81
C LYS A 265 -12.84 -16.05 -1.54
N GLY A 266 -13.39 -16.91 -2.39
CA GLY A 266 -14.65 -16.65 -3.10
C GLY A 266 -15.84 -16.45 -2.16
N PHE A 267 -15.91 -17.21 -1.06
CA PHE A 267 -16.91 -17.04 -0.01
C PHE A 267 -16.77 -15.67 0.67
N PHE A 268 -15.60 -15.34 1.21
CA PHE A 268 -15.38 -14.07 1.91
C PHE A 268 -15.58 -12.86 1.00
N ARG A 269 -15.07 -12.92 -0.24
CA ARG A 269 -15.31 -11.89 -1.26
C ARG A 269 -16.81 -11.64 -1.50
N SER A 270 -17.63 -12.69 -1.48
CA SER A 270 -19.08 -12.53 -1.68
C SER A 270 -19.73 -11.79 -0.52
N ILE A 271 -19.29 -12.06 0.71
CA ILE A 271 -19.73 -11.35 1.91
C ILE A 271 -19.25 -9.90 1.87
N ASP A 272 -17.98 -9.67 1.57
CA ASP A 272 -17.39 -8.34 1.51
C ASP A 272 -18.09 -7.47 0.46
N ARG A 273 -18.40 -8.04 -0.72
CA ARG A 273 -19.19 -7.35 -1.74
C ARG A 273 -20.58 -6.95 -1.26
N ILE A 274 -21.27 -7.80 -0.50
CA ILE A 274 -22.58 -7.46 0.10
C ILE A 274 -22.44 -6.31 1.11
N ARG A 275 -21.32 -6.27 1.83
CA ARG A 275 -21.02 -5.23 2.83
C ARG A 275 -20.42 -3.96 2.23
N GLY A 276 -20.21 -3.92 0.92
CA GLY A 276 -19.62 -2.77 0.23
C GLY A 276 -18.11 -2.59 0.46
N HIS A 277 -17.39 -3.66 0.79
CA HIS A 277 -15.94 -3.63 0.98
C HIS A 277 -15.24 -4.66 0.07
N GLY A 278 -13.94 -4.44 -0.15
CA GLY A 278 -13.02 -5.31 -0.87
C GLY A 278 -11.80 -5.65 -0.02
N GLU A 279 -10.94 -6.51 -0.55
CA GLU A 279 -9.73 -7.01 0.13
C GLU A 279 -8.57 -6.03 0.06
N PHE A 280 -8.58 -5.20 -0.97
CA PHE A 280 -7.61 -4.15 -1.22
C PHE A 280 -8.34 -2.80 -1.23
N LEU A 281 -7.61 -1.78 -0.81
CA LEU A 281 -8.01 -0.38 -0.88
C LEU A 281 -7.29 0.28 -2.04
N LEU A 282 -7.99 1.18 -2.71
CA LEU A 282 -7.41 2.14 -3.63
C LEU A 282 -7.85 3.53 -3.20
N ALA A 283 -6.89 4.40 -2.93
CA ALA A 283 -7.10 5.80 -2.63
C ALA A 283 -6.58 6.67 -3.76
N VAL A 284 -7.34 7.68 -4.15
CA VAL A 284 -6.96 8.69 -5.14
C VAL A 284 -7.11 10.07 -4.52
N GLY A 285 -6.02 10.83 -4.46
CA GLY A 285 -5.98 12.22 -4.01
C GLY A 285 -5.77 13.17 -5.18
N HIS A 286 -6.38 14.34 -5.11
CA HIS A 286 -6.12 15.47 -6.00
C HIS A 286 -5.37 16.54 -5.21
N ARG A 287 -4.19 16.92 -5.69
CA ARG A 287 -3.35 17.90 -5.01
C ARG A 287 -3.92 19.30 -5.19
N ALA A 288 -4.02 20.06 -4.11
CA ALA A 288 -4.54 21.43 -4.16
C ALA A 288 -3.74 22.31 -5.13
N VAL A 289 -4.43 23.20 -5.86
CA VAL A 289 -3.84 24.10 -6.86
C VAL A 289 -3.19 25.35 -6.22
N GLY A 290 -3.52 25.67 -4.96
CA GLY A 290 -2.97 26.80 -4.21
C GLY A 290 -2.20 26.37 -2.95
N ASP A 291 -1.61 27.34 -2.25
CA ASP A 291 -0.94 27.15 -0.96
C ASP A 291 -1.96 26.90 0.16
N HIS A 292 -2.71 25.80 0.10
CA HIS A 292 -3.46 25.31 1.24
C HIS A 292 -2.51 24.49 2.12
N VAL A 293 -1.70 25.18 2.91
CA VAL A 293 -1.15 24.63 4.14
C VAL A 293 -2.10 25.08 5.26
N GLU A 294 -3.21 24.36 5.44
CA GLU A 294 -3.79 24.34 6.77
C GLU A 294 -2.83 23.52 7.63
N ASP A 295 -2.08 24.19 8.51
CA ASP A 295 -1.44 23.55 9.67
C ASP A 295 -2.56 23.01 10.57
N ASN A 296 -3.15 21.89 10.16
CA ASN A 296 -4.06 21.13 10.99
C ASN A 296 -3.23 20.20 11.88
N ASP A 297 -2.48 20.81 12.80
CA ASP A 297 -1.83 20.14 13.94
C ASP A 297 -2.82 19.41 14.86
N THR A 298 -4.13 19.53 14.59
CA THR A 298 -5.16 18.74 15.25
C THR A 298 -5.40 17.44 14.50
N TYR A 299 -4.56 16.44 14.78
CA TYR A 299 -4.80 15.02 14.49
C TYR A 299 -5.97 14.46 15.33
N SER A 300 -7.17 15.02 15.21
CA SER A 300 -8.38 14.48 15.84
C SER A 300 -8.94 13.36 14.97
N TRP A 301 -8.72 12.12 15.36
CA TRP A 301 -9.31 10.91 14.74
C TRP A 301 -10.67 10.52 15.37
N ARG A 302 -11.31 11.44 16.12
CA ARG A 302 -12.60 11.21 16.79
C ARG A 302 -13.80 11.40 15.87
#